data_AF-A0A5B7HLT6-F1
#
_entry.id   AF-A0A5B7HLT6-F1
#
_cell.length_a   1.000
_cell.length_b   1.000
_cell.length_c   1.000
_cell.angle_alpha   90.00
_cell.angle_beta   90.00
_cell.angle_gamma   90.00
#
_symmetry.space_group_name_H-M   'P 1'
#
loop_
_entity.id
_entity.type
_entity.pdbx_description
1 polymer ?
#
loop_
_entity_poly.entity_id
_entity_poly.type
_entity_poly.pdbx_seq_one_letter_code
_entity_poly.pdbx_strand_id
1 'polypeptide(L)'
;MQDEQPWCYRCWNFGHISRYCSASERCAYWSESHDSRTCPHRPPQPPAPASDSSSMQPQPLPPDTSLWKCPRCHQPGVNVWHPGCPRRRGNTASSATRTTPHTSQSSSLQSHPAAPPAISTSLESTQVTVLRDAVATLKYRVVSLTARFEAIETRLDGLVSKQATFKAQMKSVVESQQVIIDSISSLTERLSTVASSLETLTTSSLATPPRGMQPSHARVTTAPSSSRRSPKGKVQ
;
A
#
# COMPACT_ATOMS: atom_id res chain seq x y z
N MET A 1 -18.53 -12.06 8.78
CA MET A 1 -18.00 -10.68 8.65
C MET A 1 -17.51 -10.23 10.03
N GLN A 2 -16.35 -10.70 10.49
CA GLN A 2 -15.84 -10.40 11.85
C GLN A 2 -14.52 -9.61 11.86
N ASP A 3 -14.04 -9.12 10.72
CA ASP A 3 -12.67 -8.59 10.60
C ASP A 3 -12.56 -7.08 10.30
N GLU A 4 -13.47 -6.25 10.83
CA GLU A 4 -13.35 -4.78 10.77
C GLU A 4 -13.26 -4.14 12.16
N GLN A 5 -12.51 -4.74 13.08
CA GLN A 5 -12.15 -4.00 14.29
C GLN A 5 -11.06 -2.97 13.95
N PRO A 6 -11.25 -1.68 14.27
CA PRO A 6 -10.25 -0.65 13.99
C PRO A 6 -8.97 -0.92 14.77
N TRP A 7 -7.83 -0.82 14.08
CA TRP A 7 -6.51 -0.90 14.70
C TRP A 7 -6.13 0.46 15.26
N CYS A 8 -5.60 0.47 16.48
CA CYS A 8 -5.05 1.67 17.07
C CYS A 8 -3.59 1.87 16.61
N TYR A 9 -3.33 2.88 15.78
CA TYR A 9 -1.95 3.21 15.36
C TYR A 9 -1.05 3.71 16.49
N ARG A 10 -1.60 4.03 17.67
CA ARG A 10 -0.83 4.52 18.82
C ARG A 10 -0.23 3.38 19.66
N CYS A 11 -0.94 2.25 19.78
CA CYS A 11 -0.51 1.10 20.59
C CYS A 11 -0.52 -0.24 19.86
N TRP A 12 -0.92 -0.26 18.60
CA TRP A 12 -1.05 -1.45 17.75
C TRP A 12 -2.04 -2.52 18.25
N ASN A 13 -2.89 -2.19 19.23
CA ASN A 13 -3.95 -3.06 19.70
C ASN A 13 -5.27 -2.84 18.93
N PHE A 14 -6.09 -3.88 18.92
CA PHE A 14 -7.43 -3.90 18.35
C PHE A 14 -8.45 -3.27 19.32
N GLY A 15 -9.60 -2.85 18.77
CA GLY A 15 -10.78 -2.49 19.56
C GLY A 15 -10.93 -1.00 19.88
N HIS A 16 -10.01 -0.13 19.42
CA HIS A 16 -10.15 1.32 19.57
C HIS A 16 -9.37 2.10 18.50
N ILE A 17 -9.74 3.37 18.30
CA ILE A 17 -9.09 4.28 17.34
C ILE A 17 -8.05 5.12 18.10
N SER A 18 -6.93 5.48 17.45
CA SER A 18 -5.76 6.16 18.04
C SER A 18 -6.09 7.39 18.90
N ARG A 19 -7.16 8.13 18.59
CA ARG A 19 -7.60 9.31 19.36
C ARG A 19 -8.10 8.99 20.77
N TYR A 20 -8.52 7.75 21.03
CA TYR A 20 -9.02 7.29 22.32
C TYR A 20 -8.04 6.36 23.03
N CYS A 21 -6.80 6.27 22.55
CA CYS A 21 -5.78 5.42 23.15
C CYS A 21 -5.12 6.13 24.33
N SER A 22 -5.31 5.57 25.53
CA SER A 22 -4.66 6.01 26.77
C SER A 22 -3.18 5.61 26.86
N ALA A 23 -2.67 4.82 25.91
CA ALA A 23 -1.26 4.48 25.88
C ALA A 23 -0.41 5.74 25.60
N SER A 24 0.72 5.84 26.28
CA SER A 24 1.74 6.84 25.95
C SER A 24 2.15 6.71 24.49
N GLU A 25 2.52 7.83 23.87
CA GLU A 25 3.01 7.82 22.50
C GLU A 25 4.25 6.94 22.42
N ARG A 26 4.12 5.82 21.70
CA ARG A 26 5.25 5.02 21.29
C ARG A 26 5.69 5.49 19.92
N CYS A 27 7.00 5.47 19.71
CA CYS A 27 7.53 5.79 18.41
C CYS A 27 7.02 4.79 17.37
N ALA A 28 6.56 5.28 16.22
CA ALA A 28 6.10 4.43 15.12
C ALA A 28 7.23 3.58 14.51
N TYR A 29 8.47 4.00 14.72
CA TYR A 29 9.68 3.37 14.18
C TYR A 29 10.47 2.56 15.22
N TRP A 30 10.15 2.72 16.52
CA TRP A 30 10.88 2.06 17.60
C TRP A 30 10.02 1.82 18.83
N SER A 31 10.28 0.73 19.56
CA SER A 31 9.47 0.34 20.73
C SER A 31 9.74 1.18 21.99
N GLU A 32 10.71 2.09 21.94
CA GLU A 32 11.06 2.99 23.05
C GLU A 32 10.08 4.18 23.17
N SER A 33 9.94 4.70 24.40
CA SER A 33 9.06 5.82 24.73
C SER A 33 9.68 7.16 24.35
N HIS A 34 9.60 7.52 23.08
CA HIS A 34 9.93 8.87 22.59
C HIS A 34 8.94 9.30 21.50
N ASP A 35 8.89 10.61 21.24
CA ASP A 35 8.08 11.16 20.14
C ASP A 35 8.61 10.65 18.80
N SER A 36 7.72 10.18 17.92
CA SER A 36 8.07 9.75 16.56
C SER A 36 8.76 10.84 15.74
N ARG A 37 8.59 12.11 16.10
CA ARG A 37 9.23 13.27 15.44
C ARG A 37 10.71 13.39 15.78
N THR A 38 11.14 12.92 16.95
CA THR A 38 12.53 12.96 17.42
C THR A 38 13.23 11.60 17.28
N CYS A 39 12.59 10.63 16.65
CA CYS A 39 13.16 9.30 16.47
C CYS A 39 14.42 9.34 15.58
N PRO A 40 15.56 8.80 16.03
CA PRO A 40 16.79 8.73 15.23
C PRO A 40 16.64 7.83 13.99
N HIS A 41 15.66 6.93 13.99
CA HIS A 41 15.33 6.06 12.85
C HIS A 41 14.27 6.64 11.91
N ARG A 42 13.79 7.87 12.15
CA ARG A 42 12.84 8.52 11.24
C ARG A 42 13.54 8.76 9.90
N PRO A 43 13.00 8.26 8.77
CA PRO A 43 13.55 8.58 7.46
C PRO A 43 13.59 10.10 7.24
N PRO A 44 14.65 10.65 6.61
CA PRO A 44 14.68 12.06 6.25
C PRO A 44 13.41 12.42 5.49
N GLN A 45 12.74 13.51 5.88
CA GLN A 45 11.59 13.95 5.10
C GLN A 45 12.06 14.26 3.67
N PRO A 46 11.36 13.79 2.63
CA PRO A 46 11.70 14.14 1.27
C PRO A 46 11.74 15.68 1.15
N PRO A 47 12.69 16.23 0.39
CA PRO A 47 12.82 17.67 0.23
C PRO A 47 11.48 18.21 -0.28
N ALA A 48 10.96 19.21 0.43
CA ALA A 48 9.79 19.94 -0.03
C ALA A 48 10.10 20.49 -1.43
N PRO A 49 9.17 20.39 -2.40
CA PRO A 49 9.38 20.96 -3.72
C PRO A 49 9.72 22.44 -3.56
N ALA A 50 10.82 22.86 -4.20
CA ALA A 50 11.32 24.23 -4.17
C ALA A 50 10.18 25.19 -4.50
N SER A 51 9.74 25.93 -3.50
CA SER A 51 8.70 26.94 -3.66
C SER A 51 9.38 28.22 -4.13
N ASP A 52 9.13 28.55 -5.39
CA ASP A 52 9.57 29.80 -6.00
C ASP A 52 9.04 30.98 -5.19
N SER A 53 9.98 31.76 -4.66
CA SER A 53 9.71 32.93 -3.83
C SER A 53 9.35 34.12 -4.71
N SER A 54 8.15 34.15 -5.27
CA SER A 54 7.50 35.37 -5.79
C SER A 54 6.05 35.10 -6.16
N SER A 55 5.22 34.85 -5.15
CA SER A 55 3.82 35.24 -5.23
C SER A 55 3.26 35.35 -3.82
N MET A 56 2.81 36.55 -3.45
CA MET A 56 1.92 36.77 -2.31
C MET A 56 0.59 36.08 -2.62
N GLN A 57 0.56 34.75 -2.51
CA GLN A 57 -0.65 33.96 -2.62
C GLN A 57 -1.29 33.89 -1.23
N PRO A 58 -2.53 34.38 -1.04
CA PRO A 58 -3.23 34.27 0.23
C PRO A 58 -3.27 32.80 0.65
N GLN A 59 -3.02 32.52 1.95
CA GLN A 59 -3.32 31.20 2.51
C GLN A 59 -4.73 30.78 2.05
N PRO A 60 -4.93 29.52 1.59
CA PRO A 60 -6.26 29.01 1.40
C PRO A 60 -7.00 29.15 2.73
N LEU A 61 -8.02 30.01 2.78
CA LEU A 61 -8.88 30.10 3.94
C LEU A 61 -9.34 28.68 4.29
N PRO A 62 -9.41 28.32 5.58
CA PRO A 62 -9.96 27.05 6.00
C PRO A 62 -11.32 26.88 5.29
N PRO A 63 -11.57 25.71 4.66
CA PRO A 63 -12.79 25.50 3.90
C PRO A 63 -13.97 25.89 4.77
N ASP A 64 -14.86 26.73 4.24
CA ASP A 64 -15.95 27.32 4.99
C ASP A 64 -16.85 26.21 5.54
N THR A 65 -16.60 25.84 6.80
CA THR A 65 -17.31 24.74 7.46
C THR A 65 -18.74 25.12 7.80
N SER A 66 -19.16 26.37 7.57
CA SER A 66 -20.51 26.86 7.83
C SER A 66 -21.59 26.13 7.02
N LEU A 67 -21.23 25.57 5.86
CA LEU A 67 -22.14 24.78 5.02
C LEU A 67 -22.31 23.32 5.48
N TRP A 68 -21.47 22.86 6.40
CA TRP A 68 -21.52 21.47 6.86
C TRP A 68 -22.68 21.30 7.81
N LYS A 69 -23.66 20.48 7.41
CA LYS A 69 -24.75 20.05 8.28
C LYS A 69 -24.44 18.66 8.79
N CYS A 70 -24.58 18.44 10.09
CA CYS A 70 -24.55 17.07 10.62
C CYS A 70 -25.66 16.25 9.94
N PRO A 71 -25.36 15.16 9.21
CA PRO A 71 -26.37 14.39 8.46
C PRO A 71 -27.39 13.68 9.36
N ARG A 72 -27.27 13.81 10.69
CA ARG A 72 -28.16 13.19 11.68
C ARG A 72 -29.06 14.17 12.41
N CYS A 73 -28.56 15.36 12.75
CA CYS A 73 -29.35 16.38 13.45
C CYS A 73 -29.51 17.67 12.64
N HIS A 74 -28.97 17.72 11.42
CA HIS A 74 -29.01 18.84 10.48
C HIS A 74 -28.50 20.20 11.01
N GLN A 75 -27.84 20.21 12.17
CA GLN A 75 -27.21 21.40 12.74
C GLN A 75 -26.09 21.90 11.82
N PRO A 76 -26.10 23.19 11.43
CA PRO A 76 -25.08 23.79 10.58
C PRO A 76 -23.78 24.04 11.37
N GLY A 77 -22.64 24.03 10.68
CA GLY A 77 -21.32 24.30 11.26
C GLY A 77 -20.79 23.20 12.20
N VAL A 78 -21.44 22.04 12.25
CA VAL A 78 -21.03 20.94 13.16
C VAL A 78 -20.92 19.61 12.42
N ASN A 79 -19.89 18.84 12.78
CA ASN A 79 -19.72 17.48 12.28
C ASN A 79 -20.57 16.48 13.10
N VAL A 80 -20.67 15.23 12.63
CA VAL A 80 -21.43 14.14 13.27
C VAL A 80 -20.95 13.79 14.69
N TRP A 81 -19.84 14.39 15.15
CA TRP A 81 -19.20 14.14 16.44
C TRP A 81 -19.39 15.28 17.45
N HIS A 82 -20.23 16.28 17.16
CA HIS A 82 -20.47 17.37 18.11
C HIS A 82 -21.20 16.88 19.38
N PRO A 83 -20.89 17.47 20.56
CA PRO A 83 -21.41 17.01 21.85
C PRO A 83 -22.94 17.08 22.00
N GLY A 84 -23.64 17.78 21.10
CA GLY A 84 -25.11 17.84 21.03
C GLY A 84 -25.76 16.79 20.13
N CYS A 85 -25.00 15.92 19.46
CA CYS A 85 -25.57 14.91 18.57
C CYS A 85 -26.17 13.75 19.39
N PRO A 86 -27.46 13.37 19.18
CA PRO A 86 -28.20 12.46 20.08
C PRO A 86 -27.62 11.04 20.23
N ARG A 87 -26.56 10.65 19.49
CA ARG A 87 -25.90 9.35 19.70
C ARG A 87 -24.97 9.29 20.92
N ARG A 88 -24.61 10.41 21.57
CA ARG A 88 -23.68 10.36 22.70
C ARG A 88 -24.29 9.87 24.02
N ARG A 89 -25.63 9.78 24.13
CA ARG A 89 -26.31 9.29 25.35
C ARG A 89 -26.36 7.76 25.49
N GLY A 90 -25.79 7.00 24.56
CA GLY A 90 -25.93 5.54 24.56
C GLY A 90 -24.95 4.76 25.44
N ASN A 91 -23.77 5.29 25.78
CA ASN A 91 -22.66 4.41 26.20
C ASN A 91 -21.84 4.85 27.43
N THR A 92 -22.36 5.75 28.28
CA THR A 92 -21.74 6.01 29.58
C THR A 92 -22.79 6.17 30.68
N ALA A 93 -22.66 5.33 31.71
CA ALA A 93 -23.42 5.26 32.96
C ALA A 93 -24.66 4.36 32.99
N SER A 94 -24.45 3.12 33.41
CA SER A 94 -25.40 2.35 34.21
C SER A 94 -25.71 3.05 35.53
N SER A 95 -26.90 2.75 36.06
CA SER A 95 -27.43 3.06 37.39
C SER A 95 -28.15 4.40 37.56
N ALA A 96 -29.47 4.40 37.34
CA ALA A 96 -30.45 4.69 38.39
C ALA A 96 -31.89 4.71 37.84
N THR A 97 -32.79 4.07 38.60
CA THR A 97 -34.26 4.28 38.63
C THR A 97 -35.12 3.82 37.45
N ARG A 98 -35.40 2.51 37.52
CA ARG A 98 -36.71 1.87 37.35
C ARG A 98 -37.89 2.75 37.82
N THR A 99 -38.76 3.17 36.91
CA THR A 99 -40.19 3.39 37.20
C THR A 99 -41.05 3.25 35.93
N THR A 100 -41.74 2.12 35.83
CA THR A 100 -42.97 1.95 35.05
C THR A 100 -44.15 2.01 36.02
N PRO A 101 -45.23 2.74 35.71
CA PRO A 101 -46.57 2.38 36.12
C PRO A 101 -47.37 2.05 34.84
N HIS A 102 -47.70 0.79 34.56
CA HIS A 102 -48.84 0.05 35.10
C HIS A 102 -50.15 0.86 35.19
N THR A 103 -51.09 0.39 34.36
CA THR A 103 -52.48 0.10 34.73
C THR A 103 -53.40 1.29 35.00
N SER A 104 -54.30 1.53 34.04
CA SER A 104 -55.69 1.85 34.33
C SER A 104 -56.60 1.12 33.35
N GLN A 105 -57.24 0.05 33.84
CA GLN A 105 -58.48 -0.51 33.32
C GLN A 105 -59.66 0.28 33.90
N SER A 106 -60.65 0.62 33.06
CA SER A 106 -62.09 0.39 33.27
C SER A 106 -62.87 1.21 32.24
N SER A 107 -63.51 0.55 31.27
CA SER A 107 -64.92 0.12 31.31
C SER A 107 -65.86 1.24 30.87
N SER A 108 -66.38 1.11 29.65
CA SER A 108 -67.75 1.50 29.37
C SER A 108 -68.33 0.55 28.32
N LEU A 109 -69.35 -0.19 28.76
CA LEU A 109 -70.21 -1.03 27.95
C LEU A 109 -70.95 -0.15 26.94
N GLN A 110 -70.85 -0.48 25.65
CA GLN A 110 -71.84 -0.05 24.67
C GLN A 110 -72.07 -1.17 23.66
N SER A 111 -73.14 -1.91 23.90
CA SER A 111 -73.74 -2.92 23.03
C SER A 111 -74.50 -2.25 21.90
N HIS A 112 -74.17 -2.54 20.64
CA HIS A 112 -75.10 -2.54 19.49
C HIS A 112 -74.54 -3.42 18.33
N PRO A 113 -75.41 -3.93 17.43
CA PRO A 113 -75.24 -5.26 16.84
C PRO A 113 -74.62 -5.28 15.43
N ALA A 114 -73.98 -6.42 15.16
CA ALA A 114 -73.82 -7.13 13.88
C ALA A 114 -73.67 -6.31 12.56
N ALA A 115 -72.42 -6.14 12.12
CA ALA A 115 -72.02 -5.99 10.71
C ALA A 115 -70.60 -6.62 10.52
N PRO A 116 -70.23 -7.11 9.32
CA PRO A 116 -69.24 -8.17 9.11
C PRO A 116 -67.75 -7.70 9.19
N PRO A 117 -66.77 -8.63 9.24
CA PRO A 117 -65.37 -8.30 9.59
C PRO A 117 -64.63 -7.64 8.42
N ALA A 118 -64.63 -6.32 8.35
CA ALA A 118 -63.90 -5.56 7.33
C ALA A 118 -62.49 -5.10 7.76
N ILE A 119 -62.06 -5.37 9.01
CA ILE A 119 -60.86 -4.75 9.59
C ILE A 119 -59.59 -5.59 9.31
N SER A 120 -59.70 -6.91 9.17
CA SER A 120 -58.55 -7.80 8.99
C SER A 120 -57.88 -7.66 7.62
N THR A 121 -58.66 -7.33 6.58
CA THR A 121 -58.15 -7.16 5.20
C THR A 121 -57.31 -5.88 5.01
N SER A 122 -57.59 -4.83 5.78
CA SER A 122 -56.86 -3.55 5.72
C SER A 122 -55.43 -3.66 6.27
N LEU A 123 -55.27 -4.42 7.36
CA LEU A 123 -53.96 -4.65 7.98
C LEU A 123 -53.07 -5.54 7.10
N GLU A 124 -53.63 -6.61 6.52
CA GLU A 124 -52.92 -7.46 5.55
C GLU A 124 -52.50 -6.67 4.31
N SER A 125 -53.38 -5.82 3.78
CA SER A 125 -53.04 -4.95 2.64
C SER A 125 -51.85 -4.04 2.94
N THR A 126 -51.75 -3.52 4.16
CA THR A 126 -50.63 -2.66 4.60
C THR A 126 -49.33 -3.45 4.77
N GLN A 127 -49.40 -4.68 5.28
CA GLN A 127 -48.21 -5.53 5.40
C GLN A 127 -47.67 -5.96 4.03
N VAL A 128 -48.56 -6.22 3.07
CA VAL A 128 -48.18 -6.59 1.70
C VAL A 128 -47.50 -5.42 0.96
N THR A 129 -47.94 -4.18 1.17
CA THR A 129 -47.26 -3.00 0.57
C THR A 129 -45.88 -2.80 1.17
N VAL A 130 -45.74 -2.86 2.50
CA VAL A 130 -44.43 -2.75 3.17
C VAL A 130 -43.47 -3.84 2.69
N LEU A 131 -43.95 -5.08 2.56
CA LEU A 131 -43.13 -6.19 2.05
C LEU A 131 -42.71 -5.93 0.59
N ARG A 132 -43.61 -5.42 -0.24
CA ARG A 132 -43.30 -5.07 -1.64
C ARG A 132 -42.21 -3.99 -1.72
N ASP A 133 -42.30 -2.96 -0.88
CA ASP A 133 -41.31 -1.88 -0.82
C ASP A 133 -39.96 -2.40 -0.31
N ALA A 134 -39.96 -3.30 0.68
CA ALA A 134 -38.76 -3.96 1.17
C ALA A 134 -38.10 -4.83 0.08
N VAL A 135 -38.90 -5.58 -0.69
CA VAL A 135 -38.40 -6.37 -1.84
C VAL A 135 -37.85 -5.47 -2.94
N ALA A 136 -38.51 -4.36 -3.26
CA ALA A 136 -38.01 -3.39 -4.24
C ALA A 136 -36.67 -2.79 -3.79
N THR A 137 -36.57 -2.43 -2.51
CA THR A 137 -35.32 -1.94 -1.91
C THR A 137 -34.22 -3.00 -1.96
N LEU A 138 -34.54 -4.25 -1.65
CA LEU A 138 -33.59 -5.36 -1.72
C LEU A 138 -33.10 -5.59 -3.15
N LYS A 139 -34.00 -5.56 -4.15
CA LYS A 139 -33.64 -5.67 -5.57
C LYS A 139 -32.64 -4.58 -5.97
N TYR A 140 -32.91 -3.34 -5.59
CA TYR A 140 -31.99 -2.23 -5.88
C TYR A 140 -30.62 -2.45 -5.21
N ARG A 141 -30.58 -2.90 -3.96
CA ARG A 141 -29.33 -3.21 -3.25
C ARG A 141 -28.54 -4.32 -3.94
N VAL A 142 -29.19 -5.37 -4.43
CA VAL A 142 -28.54 -6.45 -5.17
C VAL A 142 -27.93 -5.95 -6.48
N VAL A 143 -28.66 -5.13 -7.25
CA VAL A 143 -28.14 -4.51 -8.48
C VAL A 143 -26.93 -3.62 -8.16
N SER A 144 -27.02 -2.80 -7.11
CA SER A 144 -25.91 -1.95 -6.68
C SER A 144 -24.67 -2.75 -6.24
N LEU A 145 -24.86 -3.86 -5.52
CA LEU A 145 -23.75 -4.74 -5.13
C LEU A 145 -23.13 -5.42 -6.34
N THR A 146 -23.93 -5.85 -7.32
CA THR A 146 -23.46 -6.45 -8.57
C THR A 146 -22.53 -5.49 -9.31
N ALA A 147 -22.97 -4.24 -9.52
CA ALA A 147 -22.14 -3.21 -10.15
C ALA A 147 -20.84 -2.92 -9.36
N ARG A 148 -20.88 -2.99 -8.03
CA ARG A 148 -19.67 -2.84 -7.20
C ARG A 148 -18.70 -4.01 -7.37
N PHE A 149 -19.19 -5.24 -7.52
CA PHE A 149 -18.34 -6.41 -7.77
C PHE A 149 -17.70 -6.33 -9.16
N GLU A 150 -18.45 -5.98 -10.20
CA GLU A 150 -17.89 -5.76 -11.56
C GLU A 150 -16.79 -4.68 -11.56
N ALA A 151 -16.98 -3.61 -10.81
CA ALA A 151 -15.96 -2.56 -10.65
C ALA A 151 -14.73 -3.06 -9.89
N ILE A 152 -14.89 -3.96 -8.91
CA ILE A 152 -13.76 -4.59 -8.19
C ILE A 152 -13.00 -5.53 -9.12
N GLU A 153 -13.69 -6.36 -9.91
CA GLU A 153 -13.09 -7.26 -10.89
C GLU A 153 -12.24 -6.48 -11.90
N THR A 154 -12.80 -5.41 -12.48
CA THR A 154 -12.07 -4.52 -13.39
C THR A 154 -10.80 -3.93 -12.75
N ARG A 155 -10.87 -3.57 -11.47
CA ARG A 155 -9.70 -3.05 -10.73
C ARG A 155 -8.67 -4.13 -10.46
N LEU A 156 -9.08 -5.37 -10.17
CA LEU A 156 -8.18 -6.51 -9.98
C LEU A 156 -7.46 -6.85 -11.29
N ASP A 157 -8.16 -6.87 -12.42
CA ASP A 157 -7.55 -7.10 -13.73
C ASP A 157 -6.52 -6.02 -14.07
N GLY A 158 -6.83 -4.76 -13.75
CA GLY A 158 -5.89 -3.66 -13.87
C GLY A 158 -4.64 -3.81 -13.00
N LEU A 159 -4.78 -4.33 -11.78
CA LEU A 159 -3.64 -4.61 -10.89
C LEU A 159 -2.80 -5.77 -11.39
N VAL A 160 -3.42 -6.86 -11.86
CA VAL A 160 -2.74 -8.02 -12.45
C VAL A 160 -1.94 -7.59 -13.68
N SER A 161 -2.51 -6.74 -14.54
CA SER A 161 -1.83 -6.19 -15.71
C SER A 161 -0.60 -5.36 -15.32
N LYS A 162 -0.73 -4.48 -14.32
CA LYS A 162 0.40 -3.70 -13.80
C LYS A 162 1.49 -4.58 -13.19
N GLN A 163 1.10 -5.63 -12.47
CA GLN A 163 2.03 -6.61 -11.90
C GLN A 163 2.80 -7.34 -13.01
N ALA A 164 2.13 -7.74 -14.09
CA ALA A 164 2.78 -8.36 -15.24
C ALA A 164 3.81 -7.42 -15.89
N THR A 165 3.46 -6.14 -16.08
CA THR A 165 4.38 -5.12 -16.59
C THR A 165 5.59 -4.92 -15.67
N PHE A 166 5.37 -4.79 -14.37
CA PHE A 166 6.46 -4.64 -13.40
C PHE A 166 7.40 -5.85 -13.41
N LYS A 167 6.85 -7.07 -13.48
CA LYS A 167 7.63 -8.30 -13.61
C LYS A 167 8.49 -8.30 -14.87
N ALA A 168 7.94 -7.89 -16.01
CA ALA A 168 8.68 -7.78 -17.27
C ALA A 168 9.80 -6.73 -17.19
N GLN A 169 9.52 -5.57 -16.57
CA GLN A 169 10.51 -4.52 -16.34
C GLN A 169 11.66 -5.01 -15.45
N MET A 170 11.38 -5.68 -14.33
CA MET A 170 12.43 -6.24 -13.48
C MET A 170 13.28 -7.27 -14.23
N LYS A 171 12.66 -8.14 -15.04
CA LYS A 171 13.40 -9.10 -15.87
C LYS A 171 14.38 -8.38 -16.82
N SER A 172 13.90 -7.35 -17.51
CA SER A 172 14.74 -6.54 -18.40
C SER A 172 15.88 -5.83 -17.67
N VAL A 173 15.62 -5.29 -16.47
CA VAL A 173 16.66 -4.68 -15.64
C VAL A 173 17.73 -5.71 -15.26
N VAL A 174 17.33 -6.90 -14.81
CA VAL A 174 18.28 -7.98 -14.45
C VAL A 174 19.12 -8.41 -15.66
N GLU A 175 18.51 -8.57 -16.83
CA GLU A 175 19.23 -8.88 -18.06
C GLU A 175 20.24 -7.77 -18.43
N SER A 176 19.84 -6.50 -18.30
CA SER A 176 20.77 -5.38 -18.54
C SER A 176 21.93 -5.32 -17.54
N GLN A 177 21.67 -5.64 -16.27
CA GLN A 177 22.71 -5.73 -15.24
C GLN A 177 23.69 -6.86 -15.55
N GLN A 178 23.22 -8.01 -16.04
CA GLN A 178 24.10 -9.11 -16.43
C GLN A 178 25.06 -8.69 -17.56
N VAL A 179 24.56 -7.98 -18.58
CA VAL A 179 25.41 -7.47 -19.67
C VAL A 179 26.48 -6.50 -19.14
N ILE A 180 26.12 -5.64 -18.18
CA ILE A 180 27.08 -4.71 -17.56
C ILE A 180 28.14 -5.48 -16.77
N ILE A 181 27.75 -6.49 -16.01
CA ILE A 181 28.67 -7.35 -15.25
C ILE A 181 29.67 -8.03 -16.21
N ASP A 182 29.19 -8.64 -17.29
CA ASP A 182 30.03 -9.33 -18.27
C ASP A 182 31.03 -8.36 -18.94
N SER A 183 30.59 -7.14 -19.24
CA SER A 183 31.44 -6.08 -19.80
C SER A 183 32.53 -5.65 -18.81
N ILE A 184 32.17 -5.45 -17.54
CA ILE A 184 33.14 -5.12 -16.47
C ILE A 184 34.16 -6.24 -16.32
N SER A 185 33.73 -7.51 -16.28
CA SER A 185 34.63 -8.66 -16.20
C SER A 185 35.62 -8.69 -17.37
N SER A 186 35.15 -8.47 -18.61
CA SER A 186 36.02 -8.39 -19.78
C SER A 186 37.03 -7.22 -19.69
N LEU A 187 36.59 -6.05 -19.22
CA LEU A 187 37.48 -4.92 -19.00
C LEU A 187 38.52 -5.21 -17.93
N THR A 188 38.15 -5.88 -16.84
CA THR A 188 39.07 -6.31 -15.79
C THR A 188 40.15 -7.24 -16.35
N GLU A 189 39.79 -8.25 -17.15
CA GLU A 189 40.76 -9.16 -17.77
C GLU A 189 41.72 -8.44 -18.72
N ARG A 190 41.21 -7.48 -19.51
CA ARG A 190 42.03 -6.66 -20.40
C ARG A 190 43.01 -5.80 -19.61
N LEU A 191 42.57 -5.21 -18.50
CA LEU A 191 43.45 -4.45 -17.61
C LEU A 191 44.53 -5.32 -16.97
N SER A 192 44.19 -6.53 -16.52
CA SER A 192 45.18 -7.50 -16.01
C SER A 192 46.22 -7.85 -17.08
N THR A 193 45.80 -8.06 -18.33
CA THR A 193 46.71 -8.35 -19.45
C THR A 193 47.67 -7.19 -19.72
N VAL A 194 47.16 -5.95 -19.69
CA VAL A 194 47.99 -4.75 -19.84
C VAL A 194 48.97 -4.60 -18.69
N ALA A 195 48.53 -4.85 -17.45
CA ALA A 195 49.39 -4.81 -16.27
C ALA A 195 50.55 -5.82 -16.38
N SER A 196 50.26 -7.08 -16.73
CA SER A 196 51.31 -8.09 -16.95
C SER A 196 52.25 -7.71 -18.10
N SER A 197 51.73 -7.12 -19.18
CA SER A 197 52.57 -6.65 -20.29
C SER A 197 53.53 -5.54 -19.85
N LEU A 198 53.06 -4.58 -19.04
CA LEU A 198 53.91 -3.53 -18.46
C LEU A 198 54.99 -4.10 -17.53
N GLU A 199 54.66 -5.10 -16.70
CA GLU A 199 55.65 -5.79 -15.87
C GLU A 199 56.73 -6.50 -16.70
N THR A 200 56.34 -7.20 -17.79
CA THR A 200 57.31 -7.85 -18.69
C THR A 200 58.23 -6.86 -19.40
N LEU A 201 57.71 -5.69 -19.81
CA LEU A 201 58.52 -4.62 -20.41
C LEU A 201 59.48 -4.01 -19.40
N THR A 202 59.01 -3.78 -18.16
CA THR A 202 59.83 -3.21 -17.09
C THR A 202 60.96 -4.16 -16.68
N THR A 203 60.67 -5.45 -16.54
CA THR A 203 61.67 -6.48 -16.22
C THR A 203 62.66 -6.69 -17.37
N SER A 204 62.20 -6.69 -18.62
CA SER A 204 63.09 -6.79 -19.80
C SER A 204 64.01 -5.56 -19.94
N SER A 205 63.53 -4.36 -19.61
CA SER A 205 64.34 -3.13 -19.68
C SER A 205 65.48 -3.12 -18.66
N LEU A 206 65.28 -3.67 -17.46
CA LEU A 206 66.33 -3.77 -16.43
C LEU A 206 67.34 -4.91 -16.70
N ALA A 207 67.00 -5.90 -17.52
CA ALA A 207 67.86 -7.06 -17.79
C ALA A 207 68.94 -6.82 -18.87
N THR A 208 69.39 -5.57 -19.09
CA THR A 208 70.50 -5.28 -20.02
C THR A 208 71.85 -5.43 -19.29
N PRO A 209 72.66 -6.49 -19.54
CA PRO A 209 74.01 -6.56 -19.00
C PRO A 209 74.95 -5.57 -19.71
N PRO A 210 76.01 -5.06 -19.05
CA PRO A 210 77.02 -4.25 -19.72
C PRO A 210 77.71 -5.12 -20.79
N ARG A 211 77.62 -4.65 -22.03
CA ARG A 211 78.10 -5.31 -23.24
C ARG A 211 79.63 -5.36 -23.27
N GLY A 212 80.20 -6.40 -22.68
CA GLY A 212 81.60 -6.82 -22.84
C GLY A 212 81.75 -7.85 -23.98
N MET A 213 82.47 -7.45 -25.02
CA MET A 213 83.16 -8.21 -26.10
C MET A 213 82.81 -9.69 -26.43
N GLN A 214 82.38 -9.88 -27.71
CA GLN A 214 82.76 -10.92 -28.72
C GLN A 214 82.68 -12.45 -28.40
N PRO A 215 82.86 -13.37 -29.38
CA PRO A 215 82.93 -13.26 -30.86
C PRO A 215 81.96 -14.20 -31.64
N SER A 216 81.87 -13.90 -32.94
CA SER A 216 81.29 -14.67 -34.03
C SER A 216 81.80 -16.11 -34.12
N HIS A 217 80.94 -17.12 -34.32
CA HIS A 217 81.22 -18.29 -35.18
C HIS A 217 79.95 -19.07 -35.57
N ALA A 218 79.92 -19.43 -36.85
CA ALA A 218 79.33 -20.63 -37.47
C ALA A 218 77.80 -20.85 -37.51
N ARG A 219 77.28 -20.47 -38.68
CA ARG A 219 76.16 -21.05 -39.44
C ARG A 219 76.14 -22.59 -39.39
N VAL A 220 75.03 -23.19 -38.96
CA VAL A 220 74.61 -24.53 -39.37
C VAL A 220 73.15 -24.48 -39.82
N THR A 221 72.94 -24.97 -41.03
CA THR A 221 71.68 -25.09 -41.75
C THR A 221 71.12 -26.49 -41.54
N THR A 222 69.89 -26.62 -41.04
CA THR A 222 69.04 -27.80 -41.26
C THR A 222 67.56 -27.41 -41.28
N ALA A 223 66.87 -27.95 -42.28
CA ALA A 223 65.53 -27.63 -42.75
C ALA A 223 64.42 -28.40 -41.96
N PRO A 224 63.13 -28.24 -42.31
CA PRO A 224 62.00 -28.38 -41.39
C PRO A 224 61.38 -29.78 -41.36
N SER A 225 60.67 -30.11 -40.29
CA SER A 225 59.72 -31.23 -40.28
C SER A 225 58.35 -30.82 -39.79
N SER A 226 57.41 -31.05 -40.70
CA SER A 226 55.97 -30.88 -40.62
C SER A 226 55.35 -31.94 -39.69
N SER A 227 54.41 -31.55 -38.82
CA SER A 227 53.30 -32.46 -38.51
C SER A 227 52.05 -31.75 -38.03
N ARG A 228 50.99 -31.99 -38.81
CA ARG A 228 49.60 -31.59 -38.61
C ARG A 228 48.99 -32.35 -37.42
N ARG A 229 48.12 -31.69 -36.65
CA ARG A 229 46.90 -32.34 -36.16
C ARG A 229 45.78 -31.33 -35.88
N SER A 230 44.66 -31.58 -36.54
CA SER A 230 43.40 -30.83 -36.49
C SER A 230 42.58 -31.09 -35.20
N PRO A 231 41.58 -30.23 -34.91
CA PRO A 231 40.66 -30.39 -33.80
C PRO A 231 39.47 -31.30 -34.15
N LYS A 232 39.07 -32.18 -33.23
CA LYS A 232 37.70 -32.71 -33.08
C LYS A 232 37.05 -31.83 -32.00
N GLY A 233 35.83 -31.32 -32.08
CA GLY A 233 34.61 -31.88 -32.66
C GLY A 233 33.56 -31.93 -31.54
N LYS A 234 32.50 -31.11 -31.69
CA LYS A 234 31.22 -31.00 -30.92
C LYS A 234 30.74 -32.25 -30.16
N VAL A 235 30.07 -32.03 -29.02
CA VAL A 235 28.84 -32.68 -28.46
C VAL A 235 28.47 -31.85 -27.19
N GLN A 236 27.27 -31.39 -26.83
CA GLN A 236 25.88 -31.39 -27.32
C GLN A 236 25.23 -30.11 -26.78
#